data_AF-A0A1W9RUS8-F1
#
_entry.id   AF-A0A1W9RUS8-F1
#
_cell.length_a   1.000
_cell.length_b   1.000
_cell.length_c   1.000
_cell.angle_alpha   90.00
_cell.angle_beta   90.00
_cell.angle_gamma   90.00
#
_symmetry.space_group_name_H-M   'P 1'
#
loop_
_entity.id
_entity.type
_entity.pdbx_description
1 polymer ?
#
loop_
_entity_poly.entity_id
_entity_poly.type
_entity_poly.pdbx_seq_one_letter_code
_entity_poly.pdbx_strand_id
1 'polypeptide(L)'
;MKLDAKTIYAQSSDIKSRTYLEYRKDMKKKAIAELETLEWLESKVKQLYPKKRVNVYKSGGDKFLWFLRKGGVSREPDFIAEVDNEKIEFEFQYAEKTGLKLYDFKVSKVAPKKKGKRIPIENKLFVYIHKPLKKYAIFSPEWIVENAEYGMVPAWRSYAFRVRREKFEELLKLDPTLKNLCKRIDAKNFILNFQHELIDMNKEKLSHTLQGIIDENKLVKIIPKDLDSFFKVCFILDNINKFPQNANLWLIYLLGYINEDNSLEDIYKIVYCTDFLYSKIELKPNELDQLVSKIEELLEKVKGFYEKDGSYRSSLKVSPLEETRYALFSINLLEDMTQDMIFYYSAVKLKPIRKIYENVEDLEKTYQMLKNLA
;
A
#
# COMPACT_ATOMS: atom_id res chain seq x y z
N MET A 1 -13.74 -18.21 11.50
CA MET A 1 -13.17 -18.51 10.17
C MET A 1 -11.74 -19.00 10.38
N LYS A 2 -11.32 -20.18 9.88
CA LYS A 2 -9.92 -20.61 9.97
C LYS A 2 -9.06 -19.66 9.13
N LEU A 3 -8.09 -19.00 9.74
CA LEU A 3 -7.13 -18.15 9.02
C LEU A 3 -6.38 -19.03 8.00
N ASP A 4 -6.30 -18.56 6.76
CA ASP A 4 -5.50 -19.19 5.70
C ASP A 4 -4.02 -19.22 6.12
N ALA A 5 -3.30 -20.29 5.77
CA ALA A 5 -1.87 -20.43 6.01
C ALA A 5 -1.04 -19.23 5.50
N LYS A 6 -1.48 -18.52 4.45
CA LYS A 6 -0.83 -17.27 3.98
C LYS A 6 -1.10 -16.09 4.91
N THR A 7 -2.30 -15.97 5.47
CA THR A 7 -2.64 -14.98 6.49
C THR A 7 -1.87 -15.26 7.78
N ILE A 8 -1.77 -16.53 8.17
CA ILE A 8 -0.96 -16.97 9.31
C ILE A 8 0.52 -16.65 9.07
N TYR A 9 1.05 -16.89 7.86
CA TYR A 9 2.45 -16.57 7.55
C TYR A 9 2.75 -15.07 7.65
N ALA A 10 1.88 -14.21 7.09
CA ALA A 10 1.99 -12.75 7.18
C ALA A 10 1.92 -12.25 8.64
N GLN A 11 1.13 -12.92 9.49
CA GLN A 11 1.03 -12.64 10.93
C GLN A 11 2.16 -13.28 11.77
N SER A 12 2.83 -14.33 11.26
CA SER A 12 3.82 -15.13 12.01
C SER A 12 5.29 -14.79 11.75
N SER A 13 5.62 -14.10 10.66
CA SER A 13 6.99 -13.65 10.39
C SER A 13 7.31 -12.45 11.28
N ASP A 14 8.31 -12.51 12.19
CA ASP A 14 9.01 -11.46 12.99
C ASP A 14 8.27 -10.11 13.33
N ILE A 15 6.95 -10.04 13.21
CA ILE A 15 6.08 -8.86 13.19
C ILE A 15 5.03 -8.99 14.32
N LYS A 16 5.37 -9.70 15.41
CA LYS A 16 4.41 -9.97 16.50
C LYS A 16 3.95 -8.73 17.28
N SER A 17 4.56 -7.56 17.07
CA SER A 17 4.22 -6.31 17.76
C SER A 17 3.54 -5.27 16.88
N ARG A 18 3.34 -5.51 15.58
CA ARG A 18 2.78 -4.48 14.68
C ARG A 18 1.28 -4.63 14.51
N THR A 19 0.56 -3.52 14.50
CA THR A 19 -0.83 -3.50 14.08
C THR A 19 -0.90 -3.73 12.57
N TYR A 20 -2.07 -4.19 12.12
CA TYR A 20 -2.31 -4.50 10.73
C TYR A 20 -2.15 -3.27 9.80
N LEU A 21 -2.46 -2.06 10.30
CA LEU A 21 -2.20 -0.80 9.59
C LEU A 21 -0.71 -0.52 9.40
N GLU A 22 0.15 -0.82 10.38
CA GLU A 22 1.60 -0.61 10.27
C GLU A 22 2.21 -1.53 9.21
N TYR A 23 1.74 -2.77 9.12
CA TYR A 23 2.13 -3.67 8.03
C TYR A 23 1.68 -3.13 6.66
N ARG A 24 0.46 -2.57 6.56
CA ARG A 24 -0.04 -1.93 5.34
C ARG A 24 0.84 -0.78 4.88
N LYS A 25 1.34 0.05 5.79
CA LYS A 25 2.25 1.16 5.45
C LYS A 25 3.48 0.67 4.69
N ASP A 26 4.16 -0.35 5.23
CA ASP A 26 5.37 -0.89 4.61
C ASP A 26 5.09 -1.45 3.21
N MET A 27 3.97 -2.17 3.05
CA MET A 27 3.60 -2.72 1.75
C MET A 27 3.15 -1.64 0.75
N LYS A 28 2.46 -0.60 1.21
CA LYS A 28 2.06 0.55 0.39
C LYS A 28 3.26 1.29 -0.18
N LYS A 29 4.38 1.40 0.55
CA LYS A 29 5.61 2.01 0.02
C LYS A 29 6.11 1.32 -1.26
N LYS A 30 6.09 -0.03 -1.28
CA LYS A 30 6.44 -0.82 -2.48
C LYS A 30 5.40 -0.61 -3.59
N ALA A 31 4.12 -0.69 -3.24
CA ALA A 31 3.02 -0.54 -4.20
C ALA A 31 2.99 0.85 -4.87
N ILE A 32 3.30 1.93 -4.14
CA ILE A 32 3.45 3.28 -4.71
C ILE A 32 4.49 3.26 -5.82
N ALA A 33 5.68 2.72 -5.54
CA ALA A 33 6.76 2.69 -6.52
C ALA A 33 6.38 1.87 -7.76
N GLU A 34 5.74 0.72 -7.59
CA GLU A 34 5.32 -0.13 -8.70
C GLU A 34 4.26 0.52 -9.58
N LEU A 35 3.21 1.07 -8.98
CA LEU A 35 2.09 1.64 -9.73
C LEU A 35 2.49 2.93 -10.45
N GLU A 36 3.31 3.76 -9.84
CA GLU A 36 3.88 4.93 -10.52
C GLU A 36 4.80 4.53 -11.67
N THR A 37 5.52 3.41 -11.53
CA THR A 37 6.47 2.91 -12.54
C THR A 37 5.78 2.27 -13.74
N LEU A 38 4.51 1.84 -13.62
CA LEU A 38 3.84 1.03 -14.63
C LEU A 38 3.83 1.67 -16.04
N GLU A 39 3.38 2.92 -16.15
CA GLU A 39 3.34 3.65 -17.43
C GLU A 39 4.74 3.87 -18.01
N TRP A 40 5.71 4.17 -17.15
CA TRP A 40 7.11 4.32 -17.56
C TRP A 40 7.68 2.99 -18.07
N LEU A 41 7.41 1.88 -17.38
CA LEU A 41 7.86 0.55 -17.77
C LEU A 41 7.23 0.16 -19.11
N GLU A 42 5.94 0.39 -19.32
CA GLU A 42 5.28 0.13 -20.59
C GLU A 42 5.98 0.87 -21.75
N SER A 43 6.34 2.14 -21.54
CA SER A 43 7.13 2.91 -22.52
C SER A 43 8.48 2.26 -22.81
N LYS A 44 9.17 1.74 -21.78
CA LYS A 44 10.45 1.02 -21.96
C LYS A 44 10.30 -0.31 -22.68
N VAL A 45 9.27 -1.07 -22.38
CA VAL A 45 9.01 -2.34 -23.07
C VAL A 45 8.69 -2.10 -24.55
N LYS A 46 7.91 -1.04 -24.87
CA LYS A 46 7.68 -0.63 -26.28
C LYS A 46 8.97 -0.28 -27.02
N GLN A 47 9.98 0.28 -26.34
CA GLN A 47 11.30 0.55 -26.92
C GLN A 47 12.13 -0.72 -27.12
N LEU A 48 12.03 -1.69 -26.21
CA LEU A 48 12.72 -2.98 -26.31
C LEU A 48 12.14 -3.86 -27.43
N TYR A 49 10.85 -3.74 -27.71
CA TYR A 49 10.13 -4.54 -28.70
C TYR A 49 9.48 -3.63 -29.76
N PRO A 50 10.27 -2.97 -30.61
CA PRO A 50 9.73 -2.06 -31.61
C PRO A 50 8.82 -2.82 -32.60
N LYS A 51 7.70 -2.17 -32.98
CA LYS A 51 6.68 -2.69 -33.90
C LYS A 51 5.82 -3.85 -33.38
N LYS A 52 6.00 -4.29 -32.13
CA LYS A 52 5.12 -5.27 -31.48
C LYS A 52 3.99 -4.59 -30.72
N ARG A 53 2.86 -5.27 -30.54
CA ARG A 53 1.80 -4.82 -29.62
C ARG A 53 2.26 -5.10 -28.20
N VAL A 54 2.32 -4.06 -27.37
CA VAL A 54 2.78 -4.17 -25.99
C VAL A 54 1.70 -3.66 -25.05
N ASN A 55 1.37 -4.48 -24.06
CA ASN A 55 0.53 -4.12 -22.92
C ASN A 55 1.25 -4.57 -21.64
N VAL A 56 1.41 -3.67 -20.67
CA VAL A 56 2.06 -4.00 -19.39
C VAL A 56 1.08 -3.78 -18.26
N TYR A 57 0.95 -4.75 -17.38
CA TYR A 57 0.09 -4.66 -16.21
C TYR A 57 0.77 -5.23 -14.97
N LYS A 58 0.37 -4.72 -13.81
CA LYS A 58 0.79 -5.26 -12.52
C LYS A 58 0.28 -6.69 -12.35
N SER A 59 1.13 -7.57 -11.85
CA SER A 59 0.84 -8.95 -11.48
C SER A 59 1.14 -9.13 -9.98
N GLY A 60 0.67 -10.22 -9.36
CA GLY A 60 0.90 -10.46 -7.94
C GLY A 60 -0.34 -10.52 -7.07
N GLY A 61 -0.18 -11.07 -5.86
CA GLY A 61 -1.16 -10.95 -4.78
C GLY A 61 -1.26 -9.52 -4.23
N ASP A 62 -0.26 -8.69 -4.52
CA ASP A 62 -0.20 -7.24 -4.29
C ASP A 62 -0.60 -6.42 -5.53
N LYS A 63 -1.04 -7.07 -6.61
CA LYS A 63 -1.65 -6.42 -7.79
C LYS A 63 -2.78 -5.49 -7.39
N PHE A 64 -3.49 -5.86 -6.33
CA PHE A 64 -4.59 -5.10 -5.79
C PHE A 64 -4.06 -4.37 -4.55
N LEU A 65 -4.24 -3.05 -4.52
CA LEU A 65 -3.93 -2.07 -3.47
C LEU A 65 -4.37 -2.41 -2.01
N TRP A 66 -4.73 -3.65 -1.69
CA TRP A 66 -5.45 -4.08 -0.49
C TRP A 66 -4.71 -5.23 0.12
N PHE A 67 -4.27 -5.03 1.34
CA PHE A 67 -3.67 -6.10 2.11
C PHE A 67 -4.73 -6.80 3.00
N LEU A 68 -6.01 -6.36 2.95
CA LEU A 68 -6.95 -6.34 4.09
C LEU A 68 -7.74 -7.61 4.35
N ARG A 69 -8.35 -8.22 3.34
CA ARG A 69 -9.28 -9.34 3.60
C ARG A 69 -8.66 -10.70 3.38
N LYS A 70 -8.04 -10.91 2.22
CA LYS A 70 -7.44 -12.20 1.84
C LYS A 70 -6.13 -12.01 1.05
N GLY A 71 -5.53 -10.83 1.16
CA GLY A 71 -4.24 -10.51 0.55
C GLY A 71 -3.12 -11.34 1.17
N GLY A 72 -2.21 -11.84 0.33
CA GLY A 72 -1.08 -12.65 0.78
C GLY A 72 0.10 -12.49 -0.16
N VAL A 73 1.30 -12.75 0.35
CA VAL A 73 2.53 -12.73 -0.47
C VAL A 73 2.39 -13.82 -1.54
N SER A 74 2.20 -13.43 -2.80
CA SER A 74 2.26 -14.36 -3.92
C SER A 74 3.71 -14.50 -4.42
N ARG A 75 3.98 -15.58 -5.17
CA ARG A 75 5.30 -15.79 -5.80
C ARG A 75 5.37 -15.24 -7.23
N GLU A 76 4.29 -14.63 -7.69
CA GLU A 76 4.14 -14.07 -9.03
C GLU A 76 5.12 -12.91 -9.24
N PRO A 77 5.39 -12.54 -10.50
CA PRO A 77 6.19 -11.35 -10.82
C PRO A 77 5.42 -10.06 -10.49
N ASP A 78 6.16 -8.96 -10.32
CA ASP A 78 5.57 -7.65 -10.01
C ASP A 78 4.82 -7.08 -11.24
N PHE A 79 5.31 -7.35 -12.45
CA PHE A 79 4.60 -7.02 -13.70
C PHE A 79 4.62 -8.16 -14.72
N ILE A 80 3.65 -8.13 -15.62
CA ILE A 80 3.62 -8.94 -16.84
C ILE A 80 3.52 -7.99 -18.03
N ALA A 81 4.36 -8.19 -19.03
CA ALA A 81 4.21 -7.60 -20.35
C ALA A 81 3.68 -8.66 -21.32
N GLU A 82 2.56 -8.35 -21.96
CA GLU A 82 2.08 -9.06 -23.14
C GLU A 82 2.67 -8.37 -24.37
N VAL A 83 3.56 -9.09 -25.06
CA VAL A 83 4.25 -8.63 -26.26
C VAL A 83 3.79 -9.53 -27.41
N ASP A 84 2.86 -9.02 -28.23
CA ASP A 84 2.01 -9.81 -29.13
C ASP A 84 1.30 -10.95 -28.38
N ASN A 85 1.71 -12.21 -28.59
CA ASN A 85 1.14 -13.39 -27.93
C ASN A 85 2.09 -13.99 -26.87
N GLU A 86 3.22 -13.33 -26.59
CA GLU A 86 4.21 -13.78 -25.61
C GLU A 86 4.05 -13.03 -24.30
N LYS A 87 4.26 -13.73 -23.18
CA LYS A 87 4.26 -13.14 -21.83
C LYS A 87 5.68 -13.06 -21.29
N ILE A 88 6.07 -11.87 -20.87
CA ILE A 88 7.36 -11.60 -20.25
C ILE A 88 7.11 -11.14 -18.82
N GLU A 89 7.70 -11.85 -17.87
CA GLU A 89 7.61 -11.52 -16.44
C GLU A 89 8.64 -10.45 -16.08
N PHE A 90 8.27 -9.49 -15.24
CA PHE A 90 9.20 -8.48 -14.71
C PHE A 90 9.23 -8.51 -13.18
N GLU A 91 10.43 -8.56 -12.62
CA GLU A 91 10.70 -8.34 -11.19
C GLU A 91 11.23 -6.93 -11.00
N PHE A 92 10.61 -6.17 -10.11
CA PHE A 92 10.90 -4.78 -9.86
C PHE A 92 11.79 -4.58 -8.64
N GLN A 93 12.82 -3.76 -8.82
CA GLN A 93 13.65 -3.28 -7.74
C GLN A 93 13.93 -1.79 -7.92
N TYR A 94 14.00 -1.08 -6.81
CA TYR A 94 14.49 0.30 -6.82
C TYR A 94 15.40 0.53 -5.61
N ALA A 95 16.48 1.27 -5.83
CA ALA A 95 17.40 1.67 -4.76
C ALA A 95 17.19 3.13 -4.38
N GLU A 96 17.01 3.36 -3.08
CA GLU A 96 17.03 4.70 -2.49
C GLU A 96 18.41 5.08 -1.93
N LYS A 97 19.30 4.09 -1.72
CA LYS A 97 20.64 4.30 -1.15
C LYS A 97 21.70 4.51 -2.23
N THR A 98 22.65 5.38 -1.95
CA THR A 98 23.88 5.57 -2.72
C THR A 98 25.02 4.74 -2.15
N GLY A 99 26.01 4.39 -2.98
CA GLY A 99 27.25 3.78 -2.52
C GLY A 99 27.12 2.33 -2.05
N LEU A 100 26.11 1.60 -2.55
CA LEU A 100 25.99 0.16 -2.31
C LEU A 100 27.23 -0.55 -2.89
N LYS A 101 27.94 -1.31 -2.05
CA LYS A 101 29.08 -2.14 -2.50
C LYS A 101 28.63 -3.34 -3.34
N LEU A 102 27.45 -3.87 -3.01
CA LEU A 102 26.85 -5.05 -3.63
C LEU A 102 25.38 -4.80 -3.90
N TYR A 103 24.91 -5.30 -5.05
CA TYR A 103 23.51 -5.36 -5.45
C TYR A 103 23.04 -6.80 -5.31
N ASP A 104 22.13 -7.04 -4.36
CA ASP A 104 21.70 -8.39 -3.98
C ASP A 104 20.39 -8.77 -4.68
N PHE A 105 20.34 -9.96 -5.27
CA PHE A 105 19.18 -10.51 -5.99
C PHE A 105 18.76 -11.86 -5.38
N LYS A 106 17.46 -11.97 -5.06
CA LYS A 106 16.93 -13.16 -4.40
C LYS A 106 17.04 -14.38 -5.32
N VAL A 107 17.68 -15.42 -4.81
CA VAL A 107 17.94 -16.67 -5.53
C VAL A 107 16.68 -17.27 -6.16
N SER A 108 15.55 -17.24 -5.44
CA SER A 108 14.27 -17.78 -5.91
C SER A 108 13.68 -17.04 -7.11
N LYS A 109 14.11 -15.80 -7.34
CA LYS A 109 13.65 -14.94 -8.45
C LYS A 109 14.61 -14.97 -9.64
N VAL A 110 15.87 -15.35 -9.43
CA VAL A 110 16.91 -15.42 -10.47
C VAL A 110 17.05 -16.84 -11.02
N ALA A 111 17.45 -17.79 -10.18
CA ALA A 111 17.78 -19.16 -10.59
C ALA A 111 17.45 -20.16 -9.47
N PRO A 112 16.15 -20.54 -9.34
CA PRO A 112 15.74 -21.55 -8.37
C PRO A 112 16.40 -22.90 -8.69
N LYS A 113 16.55 -23.74 -7.67
CA LYS A 113 17.15 -25.06 -7.82
C LYS A 113 16.15 -26.00 -8.52
N LYS A 114 16.45 -26.43 -9.75
CA LYS A 114 15.69 -27.43 -10.51
C LYS A 114 16.61 -28.63 -10.78
N LYS A 115 16.20 -29.83 -10.35
CA LYS A 115 16.98 -31.09 -10.49
C LYS A 115 18.45 -30.95 -10.03
N GLY A 116 18.68 -30.31 -8.89
CA GLY A 116 20.03 -30.15 -8.33
C GLY A 116 20.84 -28.97 -8.87
N LYS A 117 20.49 -28.45 -10.05
CA LYS A 117 21.18 -27.31 -10.69
C LYS A 117 20.41 -26.00 -10.50
N ARG A 118 21.11 -24.88 -10.47
CA ARG A 118 20.51 -23.55 -10.52
C ARG A 118 20.40 -23.15 -11.98
N ILE A 119 19.18 -22.95 -12.47
CA ILE A 119 18.91 -22.61 -13.86
C ILE A 119 18.21 -21.24 -13.85
N PRO A 120 18.75 -20.23 -14.57
CA PRO A 120 18.08 -18.95 -14.79
C PRO A 120 16.62 -19.13 -15.24
N ILE A 121 15.74 -18.23 -14.81
CA ILE A 121 14.33 -18.26 -15.22
C ILE A 121 14.20 -17.63 -16.61
N GLU A 122 13.78 -18.42 -17.59
CA GLU A 122 13.48 -17.95 -18.94
C GLU A 122 12.25 -17.02 -18.97
N ASN A 123 12.17 -16.14 -19.98
CA ASN A 123 11.07 -15.17 -20.17
C ASN A 123 10.80 -14.26 -18.97
N LYS A 124 11.84 -14.00 -18.17
CA LYS A 124 11.83 -13.08 -17.04
C LYS A 124 12.88 -12.00 -17.24
N LEU A 125 12.55 -10.78 -16.86
CA LEU A 125 13.47 -9.65 -16.80
C LEU A 125 13.40 -9.02 -15.41
N PHE A 126 14.50 -8.40 -15.01
CA PHE A 126 14.54 -7.49 -13.87
C PHE A 126 14.49 -6.07 -14.40
N VAL A 127 13.65 -5.24 -13.80
CA VAL A 127 13.68 -3.79 -13.98
C VAL A 127 14.18 -3.14 -12.70
N TYR A 128 15.26 -2.39 -12.83
CA TYR A 128 15.93 -1.73 -11.72
C TYR A 128 15.94 -0.22 -11.90
N ILE A 129 15.43 0.53 -10.91
CA ILE A 129 15.53 1.99 -10.87
C ILE A 129 16.54 2.41 -9.79
N HIS A 130 17.66 3.00 -10.22
CA HIS A 130 18.61 3.64 -9.32
C HIS A 130 18.21 5.11 -9.11
N LYS A 131 17.30 5.35 -8.17
CA LYS A 131 16.68 6.67 -7.92
C LYS A 131 17.68 7.81 -7.68
N PRO A 132 18.74 7.66 -6.84
CA PRO A 132 19.73 8.74 -6.65
C PRO A 132 20.44 9.18 -7.94
N LEU A 133 20.82 8.22 -8.80
CA LEU A 133 21.51 8.50 -10.06
C LEU A 133 20.54 8.82 -11.20
N LYS A 134 19.22 8.64 -11.00
CA LYS A 134 18.18 8.75 -12.04
C LYS A 134 18.54 7.90 -13.26
N LYS A 135 18.98 6.68 -12.98
CA LYS A 135 19.31 5.67 -13.98
C LYS A 135 18.44 4.45 -13.80
N TYR A 136 18.34 3.64 -14.85
CA TYR A 136 17.67 2.35 -14.81
C TYR A 136 18.45 1.28 -15.56
N ALA A 137 18.11 0.03 -15.31
CA ALA A 137 18.53 -1.10 -16.14
C ALA A 137 17.37 -2.08 -16.30
N ILE A 138 17.32 -2.74 -17.46
CA ILE A 138 16.49 -3.91 -17.72
C ILE A 138 17.42 -5.02 -18.19
N PHE A 139 17.43 -6.15 -17.49
CA PHE A 139 18.40 -7.23 -17.68
C PHE A 139 17.79 -8.59 -17.31
N SER A 140 18.40 -9.67 -17.79
CA SER A 140 17.88 -11.02 -17.61
C SER A 140 18.48 -11.73 -16.39
N PRO A 141 17.84 -12.80 -15.88
CA PRO A 141 18.41 -13.65 -14.85
C PRO A 141 19.75 -14.28 -15.23
N GLU A 142 19.98 -14.58 -16.52
CA GLU A 142 21.25 -15.11 -17.04
C GLU A 142 22.38 -14.12 -16.78
N TRP A 143 22.17 -12.84 -17.11
CA TRP A 143 23.16 -11.80 -16.85
C TRP A 143 23.56 -11.72 -15.37
N ILE A 144 22.59 -11.89 -14.46
CA ILE A 144 22.87 -11.92 -13.02
C ILE A 144 23.75 -13.11 -12.68
N VAL A 145 23.43 -14.31 -13.17
CA VAL A 145 24.20 -15.53 -12.87
C VAL A 145 25.65 -15.42 -13.39
N GLU A 146 25.87 -14.79 -14.53
CA GLU A 146 27.19 -14.59 -15.12
C GLU A 146 28.03 -13.53 -14.39
N ASN A 147 27.40 -12.57 -13.72
CA ASN A 147 28.08 -11.42 -13.12
C ASN A 147 28.06 -11.35 -11.60
N ALA A 148 27.31 -12.24 -10.94
CA ALA A 148 27.15 -12.28 -9.50
C ALA A 148 28.01 -13.37 -8.83
N GLU A 149 28.37 -13.12 -7.58
CA GLU A 149 28.85 -14.14 -6.66
C GLU A 149 27.68 -14.67 -5.82
N TYR A 150 27.63 -15.98 -5.59
CA TYR A 150 26.64 -16.58 -4.69
C TYR A 150 27.10 -16.43 -3.25
N GLY A 151 26.35 -15.70 -2.42
CA GLY A 151 26.79 -15.39 -1.06
C GLY A 151 25.67 -15.11 -0.08
N MET A 152 26.00 -15.22 1.21
CA MET A 152 25.08 -14.93 2.31
C MET A 152 24.82 -13.42 2.41
N VAL A 153 23.55 -13.02 2.53
CA VAL A 153 23.14 -11.64 2.84
C VAL A 153 22.66 -11.63 4.28
N PRO A 154 23.46 -11.12 5.24
CA PRO A 154 23.13 -11.18 6.67
C PRO A 154 21.78 -10.54 6.98
N ALA A 155 21.49 -9.39 6.35
CA ALA A 155 20.24 -8.66 6.53
C ALA A 155 18.99 -9.47 6.14
N TRP A 156 19.12 -10.41 5.20
CA TRP A 156 18.00 -11.25 4.73
C TRP A 156 17.99 -12.63 5.39
N ARG A 157 19.01 -12.94 6.20
CA ARG A 157 19.25 -14.30 6.73
C ARG A 157 19.11 -15.38 5.64
N SER A 158 19.53 -15.07 4.41
CA SER A 158 19.46 -15.97 3.26
C SER A 158 20.54 -15.67 2.24
N TYR A 159 20.80 -16.64 1.36
CA TYR A 159 21.73 -16.48 0.25
C TYR A 159 21.09 -15.72 -0.91
N ALA A 160 21.90 -14.91 -1.59
CA ALA A 160 21.55 -14.13 -2.76
C ALA A 160 22.62 -14.28 -3.86
N PHE A 161 22.25 -13.90 -5.08
CA PHE A 161 23.23 -13.53 -6.10
C PHE A 161 23.64 -12.09 -5.83
N ARG A 162 24.93 -11.83 -5.64
CA ARG A 162 25.49 -10.54 -5.22
C ARG A 162 26.37 -9.99 -6.32
N VAL A 163 25.94 -8.92 -6.98
CA VAL A 163 26.68 -8.27 -8.06
C VAL A 163 27.50 -7.12 -7.50
N ARG A 164 28.79 -7.03 -7.88
CA ARG A 164 29.66 -5.91 -7.48
C ARG A 164 29.20 -4.60 -8.09
N ARG A 165 29.38 -3.51 -7.34
CA ARG A 165 28.96 -2.18 -7.73
C ARG A 165 29.43 -1.78 -9.12
N GLU A 166 30.71 -2.00 -9.40
CA GLU A 166 31.37 -1.58 -10.63
C GLU A 166 30.70 -2.23 -11.84
N LYS A 167 30.50 -3.56 -11.78
CA LYS A 167 29.80 -4.32 -12.82
C LYS A 167 28.34 -3.90 -12.98
N PHE A 168 27.64 -3.65 -11.87
CA PHE A 168 26.22 -3.32 -11.94
C PHE A 168 25.98 -1.90 -12.48
N GLU A 169 26.78 -0.93 -12.07
CA GLU A 169 26.61 0.47 -12.48
C GLU A 169 26.94 0.69 -13.97
N GLU A 170 27.72 -0.20 -14.59
CA GLU A 170 27.95 -0.24 -16.05
C GLU A 170 26.67 -0.52 -16.86
N LEU A 171 25.70 -1.26 -16.30
CA LEU A 171 24.40 -1.50 -16.97
C LEU A 171 23.47 -0.28 -16.95
N LEU A 172 23.70 0.65 -16.02
CA LEU A 172 22.75 1.70 -15.71
C LEU A 172 22.72 2.77 -16.79
N LYS A 173 21.54 2.96 -17.38
CA LYS A 173 21.27 3.96 -18.42
C LYS A 173 20.57 5.17 -17.82
N LEU A 174 21.00 6.37 -18.22
CA LEU A 174 20.32 7.61 -17.83
C LEU A 174 18.95 7.70 -18.50
N ASP A 175 17.98 8.21 -17.75
CA ASP A 175 16.66 8.54 -18.29
C ASP A 175 16.10 9.80 -17.62
N PRO A 176 15.98 10.92 -18.36
CA PRO A 176 15.44 12.16 -17.83
C PRO A 176 14.01 12.03 -17.26
N THR A 177 13.19 11.10 -17.77
CA THR A 177 11.80 10.92 -17.34
C THR A 177 11.70 10.36 -15.91
N LEU A 178 12.75 9.68 -15.43
CA LEU A 178 12.83 9.18 -14.05
C LEU A 178 12.79 10.30 -13.01
N LYS A 179 13.21 11.53 -13.37
CA LYS A 179 13.20 12.66 -12.42
C LYS A 179 11.79 12.93 -11.90
N ASN A 180 10.80 12.99 -12.79
CA ASN A 180 9.43 13.26 -12.40
C ASN A 180 8.78 12.04 -11.73
N LEU A 181 9.09 10.84 -12.22
CA LEU A 181 8.64 9.59 -11.60
C LEU A 181 9.09 9.49 -10.14
N CYS A 182 10.39 9.68 -9.89
CA CYS A 182 10.97 9.60 -8.55
C CYS A 182 10.39 10.67 -7.62
N LYS A 183 10.18 11.89 -8.11
CA LYS A 183 9.52 12.96 -7.34
C LYS A 183 8.10 12.58 -6.91
N ARG A 184 7.28 12.00 -7.81
CA ARG A 184 5.93 11.55 -7.46
C ARG A 184 5.94 10.45 -6.42
N ILE A 185 6.84 9.47 -6.57
CA ILE A 185 7.04 8.40 -5.58
C ILE A 185 7.43 9.00 -4.22
N ASP A 186 8.33 9.98 -4.21
CA ASP A 186 8.75 10.68 -2.99
C ASP A 186 7.61 11.43 -2.31
N ALA A 187 6.83 12.20 -3.08
CA ALA A 187 5.68 12.93 -2.57
C ALA A 187 4.65 11.97 -1.94
N LYS A 188 4.32 10.86 -2.62
CA LYS A 188 3.38 9.86 -2.12
C LYS A 188 3.90 9.13 -0.88
N ASN A 189 5.19 8.79 -0.84
CA ASN A 189 5.80 8.17 0.33
C ASN A 189 5.85 9.14 1.52
N PHE A 190 6.09 10.42 1.28
CA PHE A 190 6.04 11.45 2.31
C PHE A 190 4.63 11.57 2.87
N ILE A 191 3.62 11.73 2.01
CA ILE A 191 2.20 11.78 2.39
C ILE A 191 1.81 10.51 3.16
N LEU A 192 2.23 9.33 2.69
CA LEU A 192 1.97 8.05 3.35
C LEU A 192 2.52 8.03 4.78
N ASN A 193 3.74 8.51 4.98
CA ASN A 193 4.34 8.59 6.31
C ASN A 193 3.60 9.60 7.19
N PHE A 194 3.37 10.80 6.67
CA PHE A 194 2.67 11.89 7.34
C PHE A 194 1.29 11.43 7.85
N GLN A 195 0.42 10.91 6.98
CA GLN A 195 -0.91 10.47 7.44
C GLN A 195 -0.84 9.32 8.45
N HIS A 196 0.18 8.46 8.37
CA HIS A 196 0.28 7.29 9.25
C HIS A 196 0.61 7.65 10.70
N GLU A 197 1.28 8.78 10.93
CA GLU A 197 1.55 9.29 12.28
C GLU A 197 0.26 9.46 13.10
N LEU A 198 -0.89 9.63 12.43
CA LEU A 198 -2.19 9.71 13.10
C LEU A 198 -2.50 8.46 13.94
N ILE A 199 -2.01 7.29 13.55
CA ILE A 199 -2.17 6.06 14.34
C ILE A 199 -1.36 6.15 15.62
N ASP A 200 -0.10 6.56 15.52
CA ASP A 200 0.81 6.69 16.66
C ASP A 200 0.29 7.74 17.64
N MET A 201 -0.17 8.90 17.13
CA MET A 201 -0.82 9.93 17.94
C MET A 201 -2.04 9.39 18.71
N ASN A 202 -2.88 8.56 18.08
CA ASN A 202 -4.05 7.97 18.75
C ASN A 202 -3.66 6.85 19.73
N LYS A 203 -2.61 6.08 19.44
CA LYS A 203 -2.05 5.10 20.38
C LYS A 203 -1.55 5.79 21.65
N GLU A 204 -0.82 6.89 21.50
CA GLU A 204 -0.34 7.69 22.63
C GLU A 204 -1.51 8.24 23.45
N LYS A 205 -2.49 8.86 22.79
CA LYS A 205 -3.70 9.41 23.43
C LYS A 205 -4.51 8.36 24.20
N LEU A 206 -4.56 7.12 23.71
CA LEU A 206 -5.35 6.03 24.30
C LEU A 206 -4.53 5.03 25.11
N SER A 207 -3.22 5.27 25.29
CA SER A 207 -2.27 4.34 25.91
C SER A 207 -2.70 3.87 27.30
N HIS A 208 -3.10 4.79 28.20
CA HIS A 208 -3.57 4.45 29.54
C HIS A 208 -4.83 3.56 29.51
N THR A 209 -5.76 3.86 28.62
CA THR A 209 -6.99 3.06 28.44
C THR A 209 -6.69 1.68 27.87
N LEU A 210 -5.79 1.60 26.89
CA LEU A 210 -5.33 0.34 26.30
C LEU A 210 -4.68 -0.54 27.37
N GLN A 211 -3.77 0.03 28.16
CA GLN A 211 -3.07 -0.67 29.24
C GLN A 211 -4.05 -1.23 30.28
N GLY A 212 -5.00 -0.41 30.75
CA GLY A 212 -6.02 -0.87 31.71
C GLY A 212 -6.87 -2.02 31.18
N ILE A 213 -7.25 -2.00 29.90
CA ILE A 213 -8.05 -3.08 29.29
C ILE A 213 -7.25 -4.38 29.15
N ILE A 214 -5.95 -4.29 28.84
CA ILE A 214 -5.05 -5.43 28.76
C ILE A 214 -4.85 -6.04 30.15
N ASP A 215 -4.53 -5.21 31.15
CA ASP A 215 -4.22 -5.64 32.51
C ASP A 215 -5.41 -6.29 33.22
N GLU A 216 -6.61 -5.74 33.02
CA GLU A 216 -7.80 -6.25 33.70
C GLU A 216 -8.46 -7.45 32.97
N ASN A 217 -7.94 -7.84 31.79
CA ASN A 217 -8.52 -8.83 30.88
C ASN A 217 -10.05 -8.68 30.70
N LYS A 218 -10.57 -7.45 30.84
CA LYS A 218 -12.00 -7.19 30.84
C LYS A 218 -12.53 -7.44 29.43
N LEU A 219 -13.59 -8.23 29.34
CA LEU A 219 -14.40 -8.32 28.13
C LEU A 219 -15.03 -6.93 27.89
N VAL A 220 -14.66 -6.30 26.78
CA VAL A 220 -15.24 -5.02 26.33
C VAL A 220 -16.71 -5.25 25.93
N LYS A 221 -17.62 -5.26 26.91
CA LYS A 221 -19.08 -5.15 26.70
C LYS A 221 -19.47 -3.67 26.64
N ILE A 222 -18.87 -2.92 25.72
CA ILE A 222 -19.15 -1.49 25.58
C ILE A 222 -20.08 -1.28 24.39
N ILE A 223 -21.23 -0.66 24.65
CA ILE A 223 -22.11 -0.11 23.61
C ILE A 223 -21.70 1.36 23.43
N PRO A 224 -21.10 1.74 22.30
CA PRO A 224 -20.74 3.13 22.04
C PRO A 224 -21.99 4.00 21.95
N LYS A 225 -21.93 5.21 22.54
CA LYS A 225 -23.07 6.16 22.61
C LYS A 225 -23.00 7.26 21.55
N ASP A 226 -21.78 7.59 21.13
CA ASP A 226 -21.46 8.63 20.15
C ASP A 226 -20.29 8.15 19.27
N LEU A 227 -20.00 8.91 18.21
CA LEU A 227 -18.94 8.58 17.25
C LEU A 227 -17.56 8.49 17.91
N ASP A 228 -17.25 9.37 18.87
CA ASP A 228 -15.96 9.38 19.55
C ASP A 228 -15.75 8.12 20.41
N SER A 229 -16.78 7.72 21.16
CA SER A 229 -16.80 6.46 21.89
C SER A 229 -16.75 5.26 20.96
N PHE A 230 -17.44 5.31 19.82
CA PHE A 230 -17.41 4.26 18.80
C PHE A 230 -15.99 4.06 18.26
N PHE A 231 -15.33 5.17 17.89
CA PHE A 231 -13.95 5.19 17.44
C PHE A 231 -13.00 4.58 18.48
N LYS A 232 -13.07 5.05 19.73
CA LYS A 232 -12.23 4.53 20.82
C LYS A 232 -12.38 3.02 20.98
N VAL A 233 -13.61 2.51 20.96
CA VAL A 233 -13.87 1.07 21.09
C VAL A 233 -13.30 0.29 19.91
N CYS A 234 -13.54 0.72 18.66
CA CYS A 234 -12.96 0.08 17.49
C CYS A 234 -11.42 0.10 17.53
N PHE A 235 -10.83 1.24 17.88
CA PHE A 235 -9.39 1.41 17.98
C PHE A 235 -8.77 0.47 19.03
N ILE A 236 -9.39 0.37 20.20
CA ILE A 236 -8.96 -0.55 21.26
C ILE A 236 -9.05 -2.00 20.78
N LEU A 237 -10.19 -2.40 20.23
CA LEU A 237 -10.43 -3.76 19.76
C LEU A 237 -9.41 -4.17 18.69
N ASP A 238 -9.10 -3.27 17.75
CA ASP A 238 -8.10 -3.49 16.71
C ASP A 238 -6.70 -3.71 17.30
N ASN A 239 -6.28 -2.90 18.27
CA ASN A 239 -4.96 -3.01 18.91
C ASN A 239 -4.80 -4.28 19.77
N ILE A 240 -5.88 -4.84 20.31
CA ILE A 240 -5.85 -6.11 21.06
C ILE A 240 -6.24 -7.31 20.19
N ASN A 241 -6.34 -7.14 18.87
CA ASN A 241 -6.74 -8.17 17.90
C ASN A 241 -8.09 -8.86 18.23
N LYS A 242 -9.05 -8.09 18.75
CA LYS A 242 -10.45 -8.53 18.98
C LYS A 242 -11.39 -7.78 18.02
N PHE A 243 -12.61 -8.26 17.87
CA PHE A 243 -13.65 -7.59 17.08
C PHE A 243 -15.04 -7.91 17.67
N PRO A 244 -16.06 -7.07 17.44
CA PRO A 244 -17.38 -7.28 18.02
C PRO A 244 -18.07 -8.51 17.39
N GLN A 245 -18.86 -9.25 18.19
CA GLN A 245 -19.56 -10.47 17.72
C GLN A 245 -20.54 -10.18 16.56
N ASN A 246 -21.21 -9.03 16.57
CA ASN A 246 -22.16 -8.61 15.53
C ASN A 246 -21.59 -7.47 14.67
N ALA A 247 -20.41 -7.68 14.08
CA ALA A 247 -19.71 -6.65 13.32
C ALA A 247 -20.50 -6.05 12.14
N ASN A 248 -21.40 -6.82 11.48
CA ASN A 248 -22.30 -6.27 10.44
C ASN A 248 -23.22 -5.20 11.02
N LEU A 249 -23.85 -5.45 12.18
CA LEU A 249 -24.76 -4.50 12.81
C LEU A 249 -24.00 -3.24 13.24
N TRP A 250 -22.78 -3.41 13.76
CA TRP A 250 -21.90 -2.30 14.10
C TRP A 250 -21.55 -1.44 12.89
N LEU A 251 -21.29 -2.07 11.74
CA LEU A 251 -21.05 -1.36 10.49
C LEU A 251 -22.28 -0.53 10.09
N ILE A 252 -23.48 -1.12 10.09
CA ILE A 252 -24.71 -0.38 9.73
C ILE A 252 -24.96 0.79 10.68
N TYR A 253 -24.75 0.60 11.99
CA TYR A 253 -24.86 1.68 12.97
C TYR A 253 -23.84 2.80 12.70
N LEU A 254 -22.59 2.44 12.41
CA LEU A 254 -21.53 3.39 12.07
C LEU A 254 -21.88 4.22 10.84
N LEU A 255 -22.42 3.60 9.78
CA LEU A 255 -22.83 4.30 8.56
C LEU A 255 -23.95 5.33 8.82
N GLY A 256 -24.69 5.19 9.94
CA GLY A 256 -25.69 6.16 10.39
C GLY A 256 -25.09 7.48 10.92
N TYR A 257 -23.80 7.53 11.26
CA TYR A 257 -23.12 8.78 11.63
C TYR A 257 -22.76 9.66 10.43
N ILE A 258 -22.88 9.15 9.20
CA ILE A 258 -22.56 9.89 7.98
C ILE A 258 -23.71 10.84 7.64
N ASN A 259 -23.46 12.14 7.74
CA ASN A 259 -24.38 13.24 7.49
C ASN A 259 -23.68 14.46 6.87
N GLU A 260 -24.44 15.51 6.53
CA GLU A 260 -23.94 16.74 5.89
C GLU A 260 -22.90 17.50 6.73
N ASP A 261 -23.02 17.46 8.06
CA ASP A 261 -22.23 18.27 9.00
C ASP A 261 -20.92 17.61 9.45
N ASN A 262 -20.59 16.40 8.97
CA ASN A 262 -19.36 15.73 9.40
C ASN A 262 -18.11 16.55 9.06
N SER A 263 -17.29 16.81 10.08
CA SER A 263 -15.95 17.36 9.92
C SER A 263 -14.98 16.32 9.34
N LEU A 264 -13.79 16.74 8.93
CA LEU A 264 -12.71 15.84 8.52
C LEU A 264 -12.29 14.90 9.66
N GLU A 265 -12.32 15.36 10.91
CA GLU A 265 -12.07 14.49 12.07
C GLU A 265 -13.13 13.40 12.20
N ASP A 266 -14.41 13.75 12.01
CA ASP A 266 -15.52 12.78 12.04
C ASP A 266 -15.40 11.76 10.91
N ILE A 267 -15.10 12.23 9.68
CA ILE A 267 -14.87 11.36 8.52
C ILE A 267 -13.72 10.40 8.78
N TYR A 268 -12.60 10.90 9.32
CA TYR A 268 -11.47 10.05 9.70
C TYR A 268 -11.90 8.93 10.67
N LYS A 269 -12.63 9.27 11.74
CA LYS A 269 -13.11 8.30 12.72
C LYS A 269 -14.02 7.26 12.07
N ILE A 270 -14.97 7.71 11.24
CA ILE A 270 -15.89 6.84 10.51
C ILE A 270 -15.12 5.90 9.57
N VAL A 271 -14.20 6.42 8.77
CA VAL A 271 -13.43 5.64 7.80
C VAL A 271 -12.54 4.61 8.51
N TYR A 272 -11.85 4.99 9.60
CA TYR A 272 -11.07 4.06 10.41
C TYR A 272 -11.92 2.88 10.90
N CYS A 273 -13.07 3.19 11.52
CA CYS A 273 -13.98 2.18 12.04
C CYS A 273 -14.58 1.31 10.92
N THR A 274 -14.87 1.92 9.77
CA THR A 274 -15.42 1.22 8.60
C THR A 274 -14.39 0.21 8.10
N ASP A 275 -13.14 0.63 7.87
CA ASP A 275 -12.05 -0.25 7.44
C ASP A 275 -11.83 -1.42 8.42
N PHE A 276 -11.79 -1.11 9.72
CA PHE A 276 -11.65 -2.10 10.77
C PHE A 276 -12.78 -3.15 10.72
N LEU A 277 -14.05 -2.73 10.79
CA LEU A 277 -15.20 -3.63 10.81
C LEU A 277 -15.37 -4.38 9.49
N TYR A 278 -15.25 -3.67 8.37
CA TYR A 278 -15.33 -4.21 7.02
C TYR A 278 -14.36 -5.37 6.83
N SER A 279 -13.14 -5.28 7.36
CA SER A 279 -12.13 -6.34 7.23
C SER A 279 -12.50 -7.66 7.92
N LYS A 280 -13.51 -7.67 8.81
CA LYS A 280 -13.86 -8.83 9.67
C LYS A 280 -15.14 -9.55 9.26
N ILE A 281 -15.84 -9.07 8.24
CA ILE A 281 -17.18 -9.56 7.89
C ILE A 281 -17.30 -9.95 6.42
N GLU A 282 -18.37 -10.63 6.04
CA GLU A 282 -18.78 -10.76 4.63
C GLU A 282 -20.11 -10.02 4.44
N LEU A 283 -20.15 -9.12 3.47
CA LEU A 283 -21.33 -8.31 3.17
C LEU A 283 -22.32 -9.06 2.28
N LYS A 284 -23.60 -8.90 2.61
CA LYS A 284 -24.72 -9.22 1.72
C LYS A 284 -24.89 -8.14 0.65
N PRO A 285 -25.59 -8.41 -0.48
CA PRO A 285 -25.74 -7.46 -1.57
C PRO A 285 -26.30 -6.08 -1.15
N ASN A 286 -27.31 -6.06 -0.28
CA ASN A 286 -27.90 -4.82 0.21
C ASN A 286 -26.95 -4.03 1.14
N GLU A 287 -26.19 -4.74 2.00
CA GLU A 287 -25.18 -4.12 2.87
C GLU A 287 -24.02 -3.55 2.02
N LEU A 288 -23.64 -4.25 0.96
CA LEU A 288 -22.64 -3.81 0.00
C LEU A 288 -23.09 -2.55 -0.75
N ASP A 289 -24.31 -2.53 -1.31
CA ASP A 289 -24.83 -1.35 -2.02
C ASP A 289 -24.87 -0.12 -1.10
N GLN A 290 -25.27 -0.29 0.15
CA GLN A 290 -25.28 0.79 1.13
C GLN A 290 -23.85 1.29 1.42
N LEU A 291 -22.89 0.38 1.61
CA LEU A 291 -21.51 0.75 1.87
C LEU A 291 -20.85 1.42 0.67
N VAL A 292 -21.11 0.94 -0.55
CA VAL A 292 -20.62 1.55 -1.80
C VAL A 292 -21.09 3.01 -1.88
N SER A 293 -22.39 3.26 -1.69
CA SER A 293 -22.94 4.61 -1.71
C SER A 293 -22.32 5.51 -0.65
N LYS A 294 -22.06 4.97 0.55
CA LYS A 294 -21.42 5.74 1.64
C LYS A 294 -19.93 6.02 1.39
N ILE A 295 -19.20 5.11 0.73
CA ILE A 295 -17.81 5.37 0.33
C ILE A 295 -17.73 6.50 -0.68
N GLU A 296 -18.62 6.50 -1.68
CA GLU A 296 -18.69 7.58 -2.67
C GLU A 296 -19.04 8.92 -1.99
N GLU A 297 -20.03 8.93 -1.09
CA GLU A 297 -20.39 10.12 -0.32
C GLU A 297 -19.21 10.66 0.52
N LEU A 298 -18.47 9.79 1.21
CA LEU A 298 -17.32 10.19 2.03
C LEU A 298 -16.17 10.73 1.17
N LEU A 299 -15.88 10.11 0.01
CA LEU A 299 -14.85 10.61 -0.91
C LEU A 299 -15.19 12.02 -1.42
N GLU A 300 -16.42 12.24 -1.85
CA GLU A 300 -16.86 13.56 -2.34
C GLU A 300 -16.84 14.62 -1.23
N LYS A 301 -17.22 14.27 0.00
CA LYS A 301 -17.08 15.16 1.17
C LYS A 301 -15.63 15.56 1.41
N VAL A 302 -14.70 14.59 1.43
CA VAL A 302 -13.28 14.89 1.64
C VAL A 302 -12.74 15.82 0.55
N LYS A 303 -13.09 15.57 -0.73
CA LYS A 303 -12.70 16.45 -1.84
C LYS A 303 -13.29 17.86 -1.69
N GLY A 304 -14.54 17.98 -1.23
CA GLY A 304 -15.20 19.26 -0.99
C GLY A 304 -14.49 20.16 0.02
N PHE A 305 -13.64 19.60 0.90
CA PHE A 305 -12.84 20.35 1.85
C PHE A 305 -11.46 20.77 1.33
N TYR A 306 -11.12 20.48 0.07
CA TYR A 306 -9.84 20.87 -0.51
C TYR A 306 -9.76 22.39 -0.73
N GLU A 307 -8.66 22.98 -0.28
CA GLU A 307 -8.39 24.41 -0.38
C GLU A 307 -7.35 24.73 -1.45
N LYS A 308 -7.42 25.96 -1.98
CA LYS A 308 -6.50 26.41 -3.03
C LYS A 308 -5.04 26.40 -2.61
N ASP A 309 -4.69 26.36 -1.33
CA ASP A 309 -3.29 26.32 -0.87
C ASP A 309 -2.71 24.89 -0.82
N GLY A 310 -3.51 23.86 -1.12
CA GLY A 310 -3.10 22.47 -1.01
C GLY A 310 -3.49 21.81 0.32
N SER A 311 -4.13 22.55 1.23
CA SER A 311 -4.67 21.99 2.47
C SER A 311 -6.08 21.42 2.29
N TYR A 312 -6.52 20.66 3.30
CA TYR A 312 -7.92 20.30 3.47
C TYR A 312 -8.44 20.94 4.74
N ARG A 313 -9.65 21.51 4.71
CA ARG A 313 -10.23 22.21 5.86
C ARG A 313 -11.76 22.15 5.89
N SER A 314 -12.27 21.52 6.93
CA SER A 314 -13.68 21.51 7.35
C SER A 314 -13.95 22.40 8.57
N SER A 315 -12.91 22.73 9.35
CA SER A 315 -13.03 23.48 10.60
C SER A 315 -11.96 24.57 10.73
N LEU A 316 -12.35 25.69 11.33
CA LEU A 316 -11.40 26.74 11.74
C LEU A 316 -10.75 26.45 13.10
N LYS A 317 -11.29 25.50 13.88
CA LYS A 317 -10.84 25.20 15.25
C LYS A 317 -9.62 24.27 15.29
N VAL A 318 -9.41 23.50 14.23
CA VAL A 318 -8.30 22.56 14.08
C VAL A 318 -7.30 23.14 13.09
N SER A 319 -6.01 22.85 13.30
CA SER A 319 -4.97 23.34 12.40
C SER A 319 -5.16 22.74 10.98
N PRO A 320 -4.86 23.50 9.91
CA PRO A 320 -4.90 22.96 8.54
C PRO A 320 -4.03 21.73 8.33
N LEU A 321 -2.93 21.62 9.09
CA LEU A 321 -2.04 20.45 9.04
C LEU A 321 -2.75 19.18 9.53
N GLU A 322 -3.44 19.26 10.67
CA GLU A 322 -4.17 18.13 11.24
C GLU A 322 -5.41 17.76 10.42
N GLU A 323 -6.16 18.75 9.94
CA GLU A 323 -7.30 18.53 9.02
C GLU A 323 -6.83 17.83 7.73
N THR A 324 -5.70 18.26 7.17
CA THR A 324 -5.08 17.60 6.01
C THR A 324 -4.65 16.17 6.33
N ARG A 325 -4.16 15.90 7.54
CA ARG A 325 -3.83 14.54 7.98
C ARG A 325 -5.07 13.64 8.00
N TYR A 326 -6.20 14.13 8.51
CA TYR A 326 -7.47 13.40 8.51
C TYR A 326 -7.96 13.11 7.09
N ALA A 327 -7.91 14.09 6.18
CA ALA A 327 -8.28 13.92 4.79
C ALA A 327 -7.43 12.85 4.08
N LEU A 328 -6.10 12.95 4.19
CA LEU A 328 -5.17 12.03 3.54
C LEU A 328 -5.25 10.61 4.09
N PHE A 329 -5.48 10.46 5.40
CA PHE A 329 -5.75 9.16 6.02
C PHE A 329 -7.04 8.55 5.47
N SER A 330 -8.10 9.36 5.38
CA SER A 330 -9.41 8.92 4.91
C SER A 330 -9.38 8.51 3.44
N ILE A 331 -8.78 9.33 2.57
CA ILE A 331 -8.58 8.99 1.15
C ILE A 331 -7.84 7.67 1.02
N ASN A 332 -6.74 7.49 1.77
CA ASN A 332 -5.93 6.28 1.70
C ASN A 332 -6.73 4.99 2.04
N LEU A 333 -7.64 5.05 3.00
CA LEU A 333 -8.47 3.89 3.39
C LEU A 333 -9.73 3.72 2.54
N LEU A 334 -10.31 4.81 2.02
CA LEU A 334 -11.41 4.76 1.06
C LEU A 334 -10.94 4.27 -0.32
N GLU A 335 -9.68 4.53 -0.67
CA GLU A 335 -8.96 3.97 -1.82
C GLU A 335 -8.32 2.62 -1.56
N ASP A 336 -8.14 2.23 -0.29
CA ASP A 336 -8.37 0.84 0.11
C ASP A 336 -9.91 0.65 0.12
N MET A 337 -10.61 -0.24 0.83
CA MET A 337 -12.08 -0.50 0.68
C MET A 337 -12.79 -0.55 -0.73
N THR A 338 -12.84 0.53 -1.55
CA THR A 338 -13.29 0.60 -2.96
C THR A 338 -12.90 -0.59 -3.87
N GLN A 339 -11.63 -0.77 -4.17
CA GLN A 339 -11.09 -1.80 -5.05
C GLN A 339 -10.93 -3.20 -4.43
N ASP A 340 -11.02 -3.37 -3.10
CA ASP A 340 -11.29 -4.65 -2.43
C ASP A 340 -12.74 -5.05 -2.71
N MET A 341 -13.68 -4.10 -2.68
CA MET A 341 -15.05 -4.32 -3.13
C MET A 341 -15.13 -4.63 -4.63
N ILE A 342 -14.39 -3.94 -5.48
CA ILE A 342 -14.32 -4.29 -6.92
C ILE A 342 -13.79 -5.72 -7.09
N PHE A 343 -12.77 -6.11 -6.34
CA PHE A 343 -12.14 -7.41 -6.50
C PHE A 343 -12.96 -8.58 -5.92
N TYR A 344 -13.40 -8.49 -4.67
CA TYR A 344 -14.08 -9.58 -3.97
C TYR A 344 -15.59 -9.59 -4.13
N TYR A 345 -16.18 -8.43 -4.44
CA TYR A 345 -17.63 -8.28 -4.57
C TYR A 345 -18.09 -7.92 -5.99
N SER A 346 -17.15 -7.72 -6.93
CA SER A 346 -17.48 -7.28 -8.30
C SER A 346 -18.34 -6.01 -8.29
N ALA A 347 -18.03 -5.07 -7.39
CA ALA A 347 -18.79 -3.83 -7.23
C ALA A 347 -18.64 -2.90 -8.46
N VAL A 348 -19.44 -3.15 -9.50
CA VAL A 348 -19.34 -2.48 -10.81
C VAL A 348 -19.60 -0.96 -10.81
N LYS A 349 -20.26 -0.44 -9.76
CA LYS A 349 -20.53 0.99 -9.62
C LYS A 349 -19.25 1.78 -9.30
N LEU A 350 -18.30 1.15 -8.62
CA LEU A 350 -17.06 1.78 -8.20
C LEU A 350 -16.04 1.81 -9.33
N LYS A 351 -15.33 2.94 -9.45
CA LYS A 351 -14.22 3.08 -10.39
C LYS A 351 -12.95 2.43 -9.82
N PRO A 352 -12.22 1.60 -10.59
CA PRO A 352 -10.95 1.04 -10.15
C PRO A 352 -9.91 2.12 -9.85
N ILE A 353 -9.26 2.02 -8.69
CA ILE A 353 -8.17 2.90 -8.27
C ILE A 353 -6.87 2.41 -8.90
N ARG A 354 -6.24 3.25 -9.74
CA ARG A 354 -5.04 2.84 -10.50
C ARG A 354 -3.75 3.25 -9.81
N LYS A 355 -3.79 4.29 -8.98
CA LYS A 355 -2.63 4.80 -8.22
C LYS A 355 -3.03 5.08 -6.77
N ILE A 356 -2.10 4.94 -5.83
CA ILE A 356 -2.32 5.35 -4.43
C ILE A 356 -2.36 6.88 -4.38
N TYR A 357 -3.30 7.47 -3.65
CA TYR A 357 -3.59 8.91 -3.65
C TYR A 357 -4.03 9.41 -5.04
N GLU A 358 -4.92 8.68 -5.69
CA GLU A 358 -5.57 9.09 -6.95
C GLU A 358 -6.67 10.15 -6.72
N ASN A 359 -7.32 10.12 -5.56
CA ASN A 359 -8.37 11.05 -5.14
C ASN A 359 -7.85 12.24 -4.31
N VAL A 360 -6.53 12.44 -4.23
CA VAL A 360 -5.97 13.70 -3.73
C VAL A 360 -6.03 14.72 -4.85
N GLU A 361 -6.71 15.85 -4.62
CA GLU A 361 -7.04 16.85 -5.65
C GLU A 361 -5.79 17.40 -6.36
N ASP A 362 -4.81 17.86 -5.59
CA ASP A 362 -3.49 18.24 -6.11
C ASP A 362 -2.39 17.67 -5.21
N LEU A 363 -1.89 16.50 -5.60
CA LEU A 363 -0.84 15.79 -4.87
C LEU A 363 0.43 16.64 -4.69
N GLU A 364 0.86 17.36 -5.73
CA GLU A 364 2.11 18.13 -5.68
C GLU A 364 1.93 19.33 -4.75
N LYS A 365 0.81 20.05 -4.88
CA LYS A 365 0.52 21.19 -4.02
C LYS A 365 0.37 20.80 -2.56
N THR A 366 -0.35 19.71 -2.30
CA THR A 366 -0.49 19.13 -0.95
C THR A 366 0.88 18.76 -0.39
N TYR A 367 1.72 18.08 -1.19
CA TYR A 367 3.07 17.72 -0.78
C TYR A 367 3.94 18.94 -0.45
N GLN A 368 3.91 19.99 -1.28
CA GLN A 368 4.67 21.22 -1.02
C GLN A 368 4.15 21.96 0.22
N MET A 369 2.84 22.02 0.42
CA MET A 369 2.24 22.60 1.62
C MET A 369 2.75 21.88 2.87
N LEU A 370 2.66 20.55 2.91
CA LEU A 370 3.10 19.76 4.06
C LEU A 370 4.61 19.91 4.32
N LYS A 371 5.42 19.93 3.26
CA LYS A 371 6.88 20.07 3.38
C LYS A 371 7.31 21.44 3.90
N ASN A 372 6.52 22.49 3.66
CA ASN A 372 6.83 23.84 4.14
C ASN A 372 6.38 24.07 5.59
N LEU A 373 5.46 23.25 6.10
CA LEU A 373 4.92 23.34 7.47
C LEU A 373 5.53 22.32 8.44
N ALA A 374 6.19 21.28 7.93
CA ALA A 374 6.95 20.28 8.69
C ALA A 374 8.43 20.66 8.80
#